data_AF-A0A8J3ERD3-F1
#
_entry.id   AF-A0A8J3ERD3-F1
#
_cell.length_a   1.000
_cell.length_b   1.000
_cell.length_c   1.000
_cell.angle_alpha   90.00
_cell.angle_beta   90.00
_cell.angle_gamma   90.00
#
_symmetry.space_group_name_H-M   'P 1'
#
loop_
_entity.id
_entity.type
_entity.pdbx_description
1 polymer ?
#
loop_
_entity_poly.entity_id
_entity_poly.type
_entity_poly.pdbx_seq_one_letter_code
_entity_poly.pdbx_strand_id
1 'polypeptide(L)'
;MRVGEKHTLSWLVLIVFLAFGTYGCTKKTTSSAEDTSVHKIQRATNAVKDLFVKSDWDHLNTARIKDTTTQKQIDYAAKLTSKIKPKEKNDTNSVFGLGLALSLANAQKQLDERSQKGSTNATQEKSKNEGQKGTEAEQNQQQPPTYIPKKTDVVLKDHVLKNENRLEDFITKASQNNESELRVVKYVNQQGVLIYNLKSRYDKNAKEGWIEVHPDLSHYIKLKNEAQDTFNNAPQQCGSISKDNDHGYYVLKECRTNWEYQLLPIPNSDKG
;
A
#
# COMPACT_ATOMS: atom_id res chain seq x y z
N MET A 1 -21.74 -36.18 13.69
CA MET A 1 -22.05 -35.26 12.56
C MET A 1 -20.83 -34.40 12.30
N ARG A 2 -20.16 -34.59 11.16
CA ARG A 2 -18.98 -33.81 10.75
C ARG A 2 -19.45 -32.55 10.05
N VAL A 3 -19.10 -31.37 10.58
CA VAL A 3 -19.26 -30.10 9.88
C VAL A 3 -18.05 -29.96 8.97
N GLY A 4 -18.27 -29.99 7.66
CA GLY A 4 -17.23 -29.79 6.66
C GLY A 4 -16.86 -28.31 6.56
N GLU A 5 -15.64 -27.98 6.95
CA GLU A 5 -15.01 -26.71 6.56
C GLU A 5 -14.72 -26.75 5.06
N LYS A 6 -15.45 -25.91 4.31
CA LYS A 6 -15.19 -25.69 2.89
C LYS A 6 -13.92 -24.84 2.78
N HIS A 7 -12.86 -25.42 2.23
CA HIS A 7 -11.73 -24.68 1.69
C HIS A 7 -12.24 -23.73 0.59
N THR A 8 -12.46 -22.47 0.94
CA THR A 8 -12.66 -21.41 -0.05
C THR A 8 -11.29 -21.04 -0.60
N LEU A 9 -10.80 -21.80 -1.57
CA LEU A 9 -9.81 -21.25 -2.51
C LEU A 9 -10.45 -19.97 -3.06
N SER A 10 -9.90 -18.81 -2.70
CA SER A 10 -10.44 -17.52 -3.15
C SER A 10 -10.50 -17.54 -4.68
N TRP A 11 -11.73 -17.52 -5.21
CA TRP A 11 -12.03 -17.64 -6.64
C TRP A 11 -11.23 -16.64 -7.50
N LEU A 12 -10.81 -15.53 -6.88
CA LEU A 12 -9.94 -14.49 -7.43
C LEU A 12 -8.55 -14.99 -7.84
N VAL A 13 -7.91 -15.90 -7.09
CA VAL A 13 -6.59 -16.45 -7.46
C VAL A 13 -6.71 -17.31 -8.71
N LEU A 14 -7.81 -18.04 -8.85
CA LEU A 14 -8.12 -18.88 -10.01
C LEU A 14 -8.41 -18.04 -11.27
N ILE A 15 -9.05 -16.88 -11.12
CA ILE A 15 -9.29 -15.93 -12.22
C ILE A 15 -7.98 -15.36 -12.78
N VAL A 16 -6.98 -15.11 -11.93
CA VAL A 16 -5.67 -14.61 -12.39
C VAL A 16 -4.97 -15.64 -13.29
N PHE A 17 -5.06 -16.94 -12.99
CA PHE A 17 -4.48 -17.99 -13.86
C PHE A 17 -5.20 -18.11 -15.22
N LEU A 18 -6.50 -17.86 -15.28
CA LEU A 18 -7.26 -17.90 -16.54
C LEU A 18 -6.93 -16.72 -17.47
N ALA A 19 -6.60 -15.55 -16.92
CA ALA A 19 -6.27 -14.35 -17.71
C ALA A 19 -4.99 -14.49 -18.54
N PHE A 20 -4.06 -15.38 -18.18
CA PHE A 20 -2.80 -15.59 -18.93
C PHE A 20 -2.84 -16.81 -19.87
N GLY A 21 -3.92 -17.61 -19.85
CA GLY A 21 -3.99 -18.88 -20.59
C GLY A 21 -4.52 -18.80 -22.03
N THR A 22 -5.20 -17.73 -22.43
CA THR A 22 -5.94 -17.72 -23.71
C THR A 22 -5.94 -16.35 -24.40
N TYR A 23 -4.86 -15.98 -25.11
CA TYR A 23 -4.94 -14.90 -26.10
C TYR A 23 -4.30 -15.30 -27.42
N GLY A 24 -5.19 -15.67 -28.36
CA GLY A 24 -4.93 -15.75 -29.79
C GLY A 24 -5.02 -14.37 -30.45
N CYS A 25 -4.34 -14.28 -31.60
CA CYS A 25 -4.01 -13.11 -32.41
C CYS A 25 -5.05 -11.97 -32.47
N THR A 26 -4.59 -10.71 -32.38
CA THR A 26 -5.05 -9.62 -33.26
C THR A 26 -4.13 -8.40 -33.24
N LYS A 27 -4.31 -7.56 -34.28
CA LYS A 27 -3.38 -6.64 -34.94
C LYS A 27 -2.83 -5.47 -34.11
N LYS A 28 -1.60 -5.11 -34.51
CA LYS A 28 -0.82 -3.90 -34.17
C LYS A 28 -1.61 -2.60 -34.36
N THR A 29 -1.66 -1.79 -33.30
CA THR A 29 -1.91 -0.35 -33.38
C THR A 29 -0.86 0.35 -32.53
N THR A 30 0.08 1.05 -33.17
CA THR A 30 1.05 1.93 -32.52
C THR A 30 0.36 3.21 -32.08
N SER A 31 0.24 3.42 -30.77
CA SER A 31 -0.15 4.69 -30.17
C SER A 31 0.78 5.01 -29.01
N SER A 32 1.46 6.14 -29.13
CA SER A 32 2.28 6.79 -28.10
C SER A 32 1.35 7.42 -27.07
N ALA A 33 0.78 6.61 -26.19
CA ALA A 33 0.13 7.04 -24.97
C ALA A 33 1.09 6.78 -23.81
N GLU A 34 1.24 7.78 -22.94
CA GLU A 34 1.96 7.71 -21.66
C GLU A 34 1.62 6.39 -20.95
N ASP A 35 2.64 5.59 -20.60
CA ASP A 35 2.45 4.16 -20.35
C ASP A 35 1.82 3.90 -18.98
N THR A 36 0.50 4.06 -18.91
CA THR A 36 -0.34 3.77 -17.73
C THR A 36 -0.14 2.34 -17.20
N SER A 37 0.52 1.44 -17.96
CA SER A 37 0.87 0.11 -17.47
C SER A 37 2.00 0.14 -16.42
N VAL A 38 2.95 1.07 -16.52
CA VAL A 38 4.07 1.20 -15.56
C VAL A 38 3.57 1.54 -14.16
N HIS A 39 2.66 2.51 -14.04
CA HIS A 39 2.06 2.88 -12.76
C HIS A 39 1.18 1.76 -12.16
N LYS A 40 0.44 1.03 -13.00
CA LYS A 40 -0.38 -0.13 -12.57
C LYS A 40 0.51 -1.26 -12.04
N ILE A 41 1.60 -1.55 -12.72
CA ILE A 41 2.58 -2.55 -12.30
C ILE A 41 3.23 -2.13 -10.98
N GLN A 42 3.68 -0.88 -10.86
CA GLN A 42 4.30 -0.39 -9.63
C GLN A 42 3.34 -0.44 -8.43
N ARG A 43 2.05 -0.13 -8.63
CA ARG A 43 1.04 -0.21 -7.57
C ARG A 43 0.78 -1.64 -7.12
N ALA A 44 0.61 -2.57 -8.06
CA ALA A 44 0.43 -3.99 -7.77
C ALA A 44 1.67 -4.57 -7.07
N THR A 45 2.85 -4.19 -7.55
CA THR A 45 4.15 -4.53 -6.95
C THR A 45 4.24 -4.13 -5.49
N ASN A 46 3.97 -2.87 -5.19
CA ASN A 46 4.05 -2.36 -3.83
C ASN A 46 3.04 -3.07 -2.92
N ALA A 47 1.83 -3.32 -3.41
CA ALA A 47 0.81 -4.05 -2.66
C ALA A 47 1.22 -5.50 -2.37
N VAL A 48 1.83 -6.21 -3.32
CA VAL A 48 2.32 -7.59 -3.12
C VAL A 48 3.53 -7.62 -2.19
N LYS A 49 4.51 -6.73 -2.40
CA LYS A 49 5.68 -6.60 -1.51
C LYS A 49 5.28 -6.35 -0.06
N ASP A 50 4.22 -5.58 0.15
CA ASP A 50 3.74 -5.24 1.49
C ASP A 50 3.19 -6.45 2.26
N LEU A 51 2.95 -7.58 1.60
CA LEU A 51 2.51 -8.82 2.25
C LEU A 51 3.65 -9.55 2.99
N PHE A 52 4.93 -9.25 2.70
CA PHE A 52 6.10 -10.06 3.10
C PHE A 52 7.05 -9.34 4.08
N VAL A 53 7.79 -10.11 4.90
CA VAL A 53 8.70 -9.61 5.96
C VAL A 53 10.01 -9.01 5.41
N LYS A 54 10.49 -9.46 4.24
CA LYS A 54 11.65 -8.92 3.52
C LYS A 54 11.29 -8.83 2.03
N SER A 55 11.49 -7.67 1.40
CA SER A 55 10.87 -7.32 0.12
C SER A 55 11.85 -7.03 -1.02
N ASP A 56 12.90 -7.85 -1.12
CA ASP A 56 13.66 -7.96 -2.35
C ASP A 56 12.87 -8.84 -3.34
N TRP A 57 12.64 -8.28 -4.53
CA TRP A 57 11.79 -8.87 -5.57
C TRP A 57 12.14 -10.31 -5.90
N ASP A 58 13.44 -10.61 -5.87
CA ASP A 58 14.00 -11.90 -6.27
C ASP A 58 13.62 -13.05 -5.31
N HIS A 59 13.05 -12.73 -4.14
CA HIS A 59 12.75 -13.70 -3.10
C HIS A 59 11.28 -13.74 -2.67
N LEU A 60 10.36 -13.00 -3.32
CA LEU A 60 8.95 -12.95 -2.91
C LEU A 60 8.23 -14.31 -2.94
N ASN A 61 8.64 -15.21 -3.85
CA ASN A 61 8.07 -16.56 -3.94
C ASN A 61 8.54 -17.50 -2.80
N THR A 62 9.58 -17.14 -2.07
CA THR A 62 10.12 -17.89 -0.92
C THR A 62 10.04 -17.09 0.38
N ALA A 63 9.66 -15.81 0.31
CA ALA A 63 9.58 -14.93 1.46
C ALA A 63 8.40 -15.30 2.35
N ARG A 64 8.58 -15.11 3.66
CA ARG A 64 7.52 -15.30 4.65
C ARG A 64 6.57 -14.10 4.67
N ILE A 65 5.26 -14.33 4.70
CA ILE A 65 4.28 -13.27 4.91
C ILE A 65 4.42 -12.66 6.32
N LYS A 66 4.10 -11.37 6.46
CA LYS A 66 4.06 -10.73 7.77
C LYS A 66 2.99 -11.42 8.64
N ASP A 67 3.22 -11.50 9.95
CA ASP A 67 2.21 -11.99 10.89
C ASP A 67 1.00 -11.03 11.01
N THR A 68 1.07 -9.85 10.41
CA THR A 68 -0.07 -8.93 10.29
C THR A 68 -0.81 -9.06 8.96
N THR A 69 -0.30 -9.85 8.00
CA THR A 69 -0.93 -10.03 6.70
C THR A 69 -2.28 -10.72 6.85
N THR A 70 -3.32 -10.11 6.29
CA THR A 70 -4.72 -10.57 6.32
C THR A 70 -5.22 -10.97 4.93
N GLN A 71 -6.31 -11.73 4.88
CA GLN A 71 -6.97 -12.10 3.62
C GLN A 71 -7.34 -10.86 2.79
N LYS A 72 -7.83 -9.80 3.44
CA LYS A 72 -8.21 -8.54 2.76
C LYS A 72 -7.02 -7.88 2.04
N GLN A 73 -5.81 -7.97 2.60
CA GLN A 73 -4.61 -7.43 1.97
C GLN A 73 -4.20 -8.26 0.75
N ILE A 74 -4.29 -9.59 0.85
CA ILE A 74 -4.06 -10.50 -0.27
C ILE A 74 -5.07 -10.23 -1.40
N ASP A 75 -6.36 -10.11 -1.06
CA ASP A 75 -7.43 -9.84 -2.04
C ASP A 75 -7.24 -8.48 -2.74
N TYR A 76 -6.84 -7.45 -1.98
CA TYR A 76 -6.55 -6.13 -2.54
C TYR A 76 -5.36 -6.17 -3.52
N ALA A 77 -4.26 -6.83 -3.14
CA ALA A 77 -3.10 -6.99 -4.00
C ALA A 77 -3.41 -7.83 -5.25
N ALA A 78 -4.27 -8.87 -5.11
CA ALA A 78 -4.78 -9.65 -6.24
C ALA A 78 -5.64 -8.80 -7.19
N LYS A 79 -6.54 -7.96 -6.65
CA LYS A 79 -7.36 -7.03 -7.45
C LYS A 79 -6.47 -6.08 -8.27
N LEU A 80 -5.40 -5.54 -7.68
CA LEU A 80 -4.46 -4.69 -8.41
C LEU A 80 -3.69 -5.45 -9.49
N THR A 81 -3.22 -6.66 -9.18
CA THR A 81 -2.49 -7.52 -10.12
C THR A 81 -3.35 -7.91 -11.32
N SER A 82 -4.64 -8.17 -11.12
CA SER A 82 -5.58 -8.51 -12.20
C SER A 82 -5.79 -7.39 -13.24
N LYS A 83 -5.42 -6.15 -12.90
CA LYS A 83 -5.50 -5.00 -13.82
C LYS A 83 -4.30 -4.89 -14.76
N ILE A 84 -3.26 -5.70 -14.56
CA ILE A 84 -2.09 -5.77 -15.44
C ILE A 84 -2.48 -6.59 -16.67
N LYS A 85 -2.74 -5.90 -17.79
CA LYS A 85 -3.05 -6.54 -19.07
C LYS A 85 -1.77 -6.72 -19.89
N PRO A 86 -1.45 -7.93 -20.37
CA PRO A 86 -0.37 -8.11 -21.34
C PRO A 86 -0.75 -7.41 -22.65
N LYS A 87 0.15 -6.60 -23.23
CA LYS A 87 -0.11 -5.96 -24.53
C LYS A 87 0.06 -6.97 -25.68
N GLU A 88 1.03 -7.88 -25.56
CA GLU A 88 1.30 -8.95 -26.53
C GLU A 88 1.83 -10.22 -25.82
N LYS A 89 1.90 -11.34 -26.55
CA LYS A 89 2.52 -12.59 -26.06
C LYS A 89 4.02 -12.35 -25.86
N ASN A 90 4.53 -12.60 -24.64
CA ASN A 90 5.90 -12.31 -24.18
C ASN A 90 6.22 -10.83 -23.92
N ASP A 91 5.22 -9.96 -23.74
CA ASP A 91 5.43 -8.61 -23.20
C ASP A 91 5.95 -8.70 -21.75
N THR A 92 6.86 -7.82 -21.36
CA THR A 92 7.36 -7.63 -19.98
C THR A 92 6.23 -7.62 -18.94
N ASN A 93 5.08 -7.01 -19.28
CA ASN A 93 3.89 -6.99 -18.41
C ASN A 93 3.34 -8.39 -18.10
N SER A 94 3.48 -9.33 -19.02
CA SER A 94 3.08 -10.74 -18.82
C SER A 94 3.99 -11.45 -17.82
N VAL A 95 5.30 -11.18 -17.87
CA VAL A 95 6.30 -11.75 -16.97
C VAL A 95 6.12 -11.19 -15.56
N PHE A 96 5.96 -9.87 -15.43
CA PHE A 96 5.70 -9.23 -14.14
C PHE A 96 4.36 -9.66 -13.53
N GLY A 97 3.30 -9.73 -14.33
CA GLY A 97 1.98 -10.20 -13.88
C GLY A 97 2.03 -11.63 -13.35
N LEU A 98 2.75 -12.52 -14.02
CA LEU A 98 2.94 -13.90 -13.58
C LEU A 98 3.74 -13.98 -12.27
N GLY A 99 4.83 -13.20 -12.14
CA GLY A 99 5.62 -13.15 -10.92
C GLY A 99 4.79 -12.71 -9.71
N LEU A 100 3.99 -11.65 -9.86
CA LEU A 100 3.09 -11.16 -8.82
C LEU A 100 2.01 -12.18 -8.45
N ALA A 101 1.44 -12.87 -9.45
CA ALA A 101 0.45 -13.93 -9.22
C ALA A 101 1.03 -15.10 -8.41
N LEU A 102 2.26 -15.53 -8.70
CA LEU A 102 2.95 -16.58 -7.95
C LEU A 102 3.23 -16.14 -6.51
N SER A 103 3.65 -14.89 -6.30
CA SER A 103 3.85 -14.35 -4.96
C SER A 103 2.54 -14.29 -4.17
N LEU A 104 1.43 -13.89 -4.79
CA LEU A 104 0.11 -13.92 -4.16
C LEU A 104 -0.34 -15.34 -3.78
N ALA A 105 -0.08 -16.32 -4.65
CA ALA A 105 -0.38 -17.72 -4.34
C ALA A 105 0.46 -18.23 -3.16
N ASN A 106 1.75 -17.88 -3.08
CA ASN A 106 2.60 -18.17 -1.93
C ASN A 106 2.07 -17.49 -0.65
N ALA A 107 1.65 -16.22 -0.72
CA ALA A 107 1.08 -15.50 0.41
C ALA A 107 -0.21 -16.15 0.93
N GLN A 108 -1.11 -16.54 0.01
CA GLN A 108 -2.35 -17.24 0.36
C GLN A 108 -2.06 -18.57 1.06
N LYS A 109 -1.15 -19.38 0.49
CA LYS A 109 -0.75 -20.66 1.08
C LYS A 109 -0.26 -20.50 2.52
N GLN A 110 0.61 -19.52 2.77
CA GLN A 110 1.14 -19.29 4.12
C GLN A 110 0.07 -18.77 5.09
N LEU A 111 -0.90 -17.98 4.62
CA LEU A 111 -2.02 -17.53 5.45
C LEU A 111 -2.93 -18.70 5.83
N ASP A 112 -3.17 -19.62 4.90
CA ASP A 112 -3.96 -20.83 5.13
C ASP A 112 -3.25 -21.76 6.12
N GLU A 113 -1.95 -21.99 5.95
CA GLU A 113 -1.12 -22.79 6.89
C GLU A 113 -1.12 -22.18 8.31
N ARG A 114 -1.08 -20.85 8.42
CA ARG A 114 -1.17 -20.15 9.72
C ARG A 114 -2.54 -20.34 10.37
N SER A 115 -3.60 -20.27 9.58
CA SER A 115 -4.98 -20.42 10.06
C SER A 115 -5.24 -21.85 10.53
N GLN A 116 -4.64 -22.85 9.87
CA GLN A 116 -4.70 -24.25 10.27
C GLN A 116 -3.87 -24.57 11.52
N LYS A 117 -2.69 -23.96 11.69
CA LYS A 117 -1.87 -24.12 12.91
C LYS A 117 -2.53 -23.55 14.17
N GLY A 118 -3.50 -22.64 14.03
CA GLY A 118 -4.32 -22.15 15.15
C GLY A 118 -5.42 -23.11 15.62
N SER A 119 -5.66 -24.22 14.90
CA SER A 119 -6.81 -25.11 15.14
C SER A 119 -6.46 -26.52 15.63
N THR A 120 -5.21 -26.83 15.96
CA THR A 120 -4.86 -28.15 16.54
C THR A 120 -3.83 -28.02 17.66
N ASN A 121 -4.26 -28.32 18.89
CA ASN A 121 -3.37 -28.55 20.02
C ASN A 121 -2.53 -29.82 19.82
N ALA A 122 -1.30 -29.75 20.36
CA ALA A 122 -0.47 -30.85 20.85
C ALA A 122 -0.06 -31.95 19.84
N THR A 123 1.24 -31.96 19.48
CA THR A 123 2.17 -33.04 19.87
C THR A 123 3.61 -32.60 19.58
N GLN A 124 4.43 -32.70 20.62
CA GLN A 124 5.89 -32.67 20.59
C GLN A 124 6.42 -33.56 19.48
N GLU A 125 7.36 -33.06 18.68
CA GLU A 125 8.55 -33.87 18.44
C GLU A 125 9.80 -33.03 18.16
N LYS A 126 10.88 -33.61 18.64
CA LYS A 126 12.18 -33.08 18.98
C LYS A 126 13.11 -33.46 17.84
N SER A 127 13.87 -32.53 17.29
CA SER A 127 15.18 -32.87 16.71
C SER A 127 16.15 -31.71 16.80
N LYS A 128 17.24 -32.03 17.48
CA LYS A 128 18.51 -31.30 17.54
C LYS A 128 19.11 -31.23 16.14
N ASN A 129 19.75 -30.12 15.80
CA ASN A 129 21.19 -30.17 15.55
C ASN A 129 21.83 -28.79 15.70
N GLU A 130 23.00 -28.84 16.34
CA GLU A 130 23.88 -27.75 16.70
C GLU A 130 24.64 -27.19 15.48
N GLY A 131 25.02 -25.92 15.60
CA GLY A 131 26.35 -25.49 15.18
C GLY A 131 26.45 -24.72 13.87
N GLN A 132 26.17 -23.42 13.90
CA GLN A 132 27.06 -22.47 13.21
C GLN A 132 27.02 -21.10 13.87
N LYS A 133 28.15 -20.78 14.51
CA LYS A 133 28.49 -19.52 15.13
C LYS A 133 28.87 -18.55 14.01
N GLY A 134 27.98 -17.61 13.72
CA GLY A 134 28.22 -16.49 12.82
C GLY A 134 27.72 -15.22 13.49
N THR A 135 28.65 -14.35 13.85
CA THR A 135 28.43 -13.09 14.57
C THR A 135 27.59 -12.14 13.72
N GLU A 136 26.28 -12.05 13.98
CA GLU A 136 25.44 -10.97 13.46
C GLU A 136 25.29 -9.90 14.55
N ALA A 137 25.76 -8.70 14.20
CA ALA A 137 25.64 -7.51 15.01
C ALA A 137 24.16 -7.25 15.34
N GLU A 138 23.90 -7.22 16.63
CA GLU A 138 22.65 -6.88 17.29
C GLU A 138 22.21 -5.45 16.88
N GLN A 139 21.51 -5.33 15.75
CA GLN A 139 20.72 -4.13 15.48
C GLN A 139 19.45 -4.22 16.32
N ASN A 140 19.55 -3.66 17.51
CA ASN A 140 18.47 -3.38 18.44
C ASN A 140 17.26 -2.77 17.69
N GLN A 141 16.30 -3.62 17.31
CA GLN A 141 15.01 -3.20 16.75
C GLN A 141 14.15 -2.69 17.90
N GLN A 142 14.40 -1.44 18.33
CA GLN A 142 13.43 -0.73 19.15
C GLN A 142 12.15 -0.57 18.32
N GLN A 143 11.12 -1.35 18.66
CA GLN A 143 9.77 -1.12 18.15
C GLN A 143 9.41 0.34 18.45
N PRO A 144 8.96 1.11 17.45
CA PRO A 144 8.56 2.48 17.67
C PRO A 144 7.43 2.49 18.72
N PRO A 145 7.44 3.46 19.66
CA PRO A 145 6.42 3.54 20.68
C PRO A 145 5.03 3.59 20.05
N THR A 146 4.05 2.91 20.66
CA THR A 146 2.67 2.88 20.18
C THR A 146 2.10 4.30 20.14
N TYR A 147 1.97 4.86 18.93
CA TYR A 147 1.34 6.16 18.71
C TYR A 147 -0.18 6.05 18.85
N ILE A 148 -0.79 6.98 19.59
CA ILE A 148 -2.24 7.08 19.77
C ILE A 148 -2.73 8.36 19.05
N PRO A 149 -3.49 8.23 17.95
CA PRO A 149 -4.03 9.38 17.25
C PRO A 149 -5.15 10.03 18.07
N LYS A 150 -5.32 11.34 17.89
CA LYS A 150 -6.47 12.07 18.44
C LYS A 150 -7.73 11.63 17.69
N LYS A 151 -8.88 11.69 18.36
CA LYS A 151 -10.20 11.40 17.75
C LYS A 151 -10.47 12.24 16.50
N THR A 152 -9.84 13.41 16.40
CA THR A 152 -9.98 14.37 15.32
C THR A 152 -9.08 14.11 14.12
N ASP A 153 -8.14 13.18 14.21
CA ASP A 153 -7.18 12.92 13.14
C ASP A 153 -7.81 12.11 12.02
N VAL A 154 -7.36 12.35 10.80
CA VAL A 154 -7.62 11.44 9.67
C VAL A 154 -6.57 10.34 9.73
N VAL A 155 -7.00 9.10 9.93
CA VAL A 155 -6.07 7.99 10.22
C VAL A 155 -6.15 6.96 9.11
N LEU A 156 -5.00 6.68 8.47
CA LEU A 156 -4.82 5.52 7.61
C LEU A 156 -4.04 4.45 8.37
N LYS A 157 -4.71 3.34 8.68
CA LYS A 157 -4.10 2.18 9.32
C LYS A 157 -4.66 0.90 8.70
N ASP A 158 -3.80 -0.04 8.35
CA ASP A 158 -4.19 -1.34 7.76
C ASP A 158 -5.10 -1.16 6.52
N HIS A 159 -4.79 -0.16 5.68
CA HIS A 159 -5.57 0.28 4.51
C HIS A 159 -6.99 0.79 4.80
N VAL A 160 -7.36 0.96 6.06
CA VAL A 160 -8.63 1.56 6.47
C VAL A 160 -8.41 3.04 6.75
N LEU A 161 -9.12 3.88 6.01
CA LEU A 161 -9.17 5.32 6.23
C LEU A 161 -10.30 5.63 7.22
N LYS A 162 -9.95 6.24 8.36
CA LYS A 162 -10.91 6.75 9.35
C LYS A 162 -11.01 8.26 9.26
N ASN A 163 -12.21 8.78 9.58
CA ASN A 163 -12.53 10.20 9.57
C ASN A 163 -12.37 10.86 8.19
N GLU A 164 -12.64 10.12 7.10
CA GLU A 164 -12.61 10.65 5.73
C GLU A 164 -13.44 11.93 5.57
N ASN A 165 -14.62 11.99 6.18
CA ASN A 165 -15.49 13.17 6.15
C ASN A 165 -14.77 14.45 6.60
N ARG A 166 -13.82 14.36 7.54
CA ARG A 166 -13.03 15.52 7.97
C ARG A 166 -12.02 15.97 6.93
N LEU A 167 -11.48 15.02 6.16
CA LEU A 167 -10.62 15.33 5.01
C LEU A 167 -11.43 16.05 3.93
N GLU A 168 -12.63 15.57 3.61
CA GLU A 168 -13.55 16.24 2.68
C GLU A 168 -13.91 17.66 3.14
N ASP A 169 -14.25 17.82 4.41
CA ASP A 169 -14.58 19.13 4.99
C ASP A 169 -13.39 20.10 4.88
N PHE A 170 -12.17 19.61 5.15
CA PHE A 170 -10.95 20.42 4.99
C PHE A 170 -10.73 20.83 3.53
N ILE A 171 -10.83 19.89 2.59
CA ILE A 171 -10.69 20.15 1.14
C ILE A 171 -11.71 21.20 0.69
N THR A 172 -12.96 21.04 1.11
CA THR A 172 -14.05 21.97 0.79
C THR A 172 -13.75 23.37 1.34
N LYS A 173 -13.37 23.48 2.62
CA LYS A 173 -13.01 24.77 3.23
C LYS A 173 -11.84 25.44 2.53
N ALA A 174 -10.80 24.69 2.21
CA ALA A 174 -9.64 25.19 1.50
C ALA A 174 -10.02 25.74 0.11
N SER A 175 -10.88 25.03 -0.64
CA SER A 175 -11.38 25.49 -1.95
C SER A 175 -12.22 26.77 -1.88
N GLN A 176 -12.78 27.07 -0.70
CA GLN A 176 -13.55 28.28 -0.42
C GLN A 176 -12.70 29.40 0.19
N ASN A 177 -11.37 29.29 0.11
CA ASN A 177 -10.43 30.28 0.66
C ASN A 177 -10.56 30.48 2.19
N ASN A 178 -11.04 29.45 2.89
CA ASN A 178 -11.12 29.45 4.35
C ASN A 178 -9.88 28.80 4.96
N GLU A 179 -9.35 29.43 6.00
CA GLU A 179 -8.29 28.83 6.80
C GLU A 179 -8.84 27.71 7.69
N SER A 180 -8.13 26.60 7.74
CA SER A 180 -8.46 25.44 8.54
C SER A 180 -7.22 24.56 8.73
N GLU A 181 -7.28 23.67 9.72
CA GLU A 181 -6.18 22.76 10.02
C GLU A 181 -6.69 21.32 10.11
N LEU A 182 -5.87 20.39 9.62
CA LEU A 182 -6.16 18.97 9.62
C LEU A 182 -4.88 18.19 9.88
N ARG A 183 -4.97 17.17 10.74
CA ARG A 183 -3.87 16.24 10.97
C ARG A 183 -4.17 14.89 10.33
N VAL A 184 -3.27 14.47 9.45
CA VAL A 184 -3.30 13.15 8.81
C VAL A 184 -2.25 12.27 9.47
N VAL A 185 -2.65 11.06 9.86
CA VAL A 185 -1.81 10.07 10.53
C VAL A 185 -1.78 8.82 9.69
N LYS A 186 -0.62 8.47 9.16
CA LYS A 186 -0.41 7.31 8.29
C LYS A 186 0.50 6.31 8.99
N TYR A 187 -0.05 5.15 9.33
CA TYR A 187 0.74 4.04 9.84
C TYR A 187 1.51 3.40 8.68
N VAL A 188 2.82 3.30 8.84
CA VAL A 188 3.75 2.70 7.88
C VAL A 188 4.40 1.49 8.55
N ASN A 189 3.72 0.34 8.51
CA ASN A 189 4.25 -0.96 8.91
C ASN A 189 5.17 -0.91 10.16
N GLN A 190 6.36 -1.52 10.04
CA GLN A 190 7.40 -1.57 11.06
C GLN A 190 8.15 -0.25 11.23
N GLN A 191 7.91 0.72 10.34
CA GLN A 191 8.53 2.04 10.36
C GLN A 191 7.78 3.02 11.26
N GLY A 192 6.60 2.65 11.80
CA GLY A 192 5.87 3.48 12.74
C GLY A 192 4.85 4.38 12.04
N VAL A 193 4.86 5.68 12.32
CA VAL A 193 3.80 6.61 11.92
C VAL A 193 4.37 7.87 11.27
N LEU A 194 3.90 8.15 10.05
CA LEU A 194 4.08 9.44 9.38
C LEU A 194 2.89 10.34 9.70
N ILE A 195 3.17 11.56 10.16
CA ILE A 195 2.12 12.55 10.46
C ILE A 195 2.28 13.71 9.48
N TYR A 196 1.18 14.15 8.88
CA TYR A 196 1.13 15.38 8.09
C TYR A 196 0.18 16.37 8.74
N ASN A 197 0.71 17.48 9.20
CA ASN A 197 -0.10 18.61 9.64
C ASN A 197 -0.38 19.50 8.44
N LEU A 198 -1.64 19.55 8.02
CA LEU A 198 -2.12 20.32 6.89
C LEU A 198 -2.77 21.60 7.40
N LYS A 199 -2.48 22.72 6.75
CA LYS A 199 -3.10 24.01 7.04
C LYS A 199 -3.49 24.69 5.74
N SER A 200 -4.78 24.97 5.56
CA SER A 200 -5.21 25.84 4.48
C SER A 200 -4.98 27.29 4.86
N ARG A 201 -4.44 28.05 3.92
CA ARG A 201 -4.09 29.45 4.04
C ARG A 201 -4.75 30.25 2.94
N TYR A 202 -4.98 31.52 3.19
CA TYR A 202 -5.49 32.43 2.18
C TYR A 202 -4.93 33.84 2.37
N ASP A 203 -4.27 34.36 1.34
CA ASP A 203 -3.87 35.76 1.29
C ASP A 203 -4.96 36.57 0.59
N LYS A 204 -5.62 37.45 1.35
CA LYS A 204 -6.68 38.34 0.83
C LYS A 204 -6.17 39.36 -0.19
N ASN A 205 -4.89 39.76 -0.10
CA ASN A 205 -4.30 40.76 -0.99
C ASN A 205 -3.96 40.14 -2.34
N ALA A 206 -3.36 38.95 -2.34
CA ALA A 206 -3.07 38.19 -3.55
C ALA A 206 -4.31 37.48 -4.13
N LYS A 207 -5.35 37.27 -3.31
CA LYS A 207 -6.52 36.43 -3.60
C LYS A 207 -6.14 34.98 -3.93
N GLU A 208 -5.10 34.49 -3.26
CA GLU A 208 -4.54 33.16 -3.48
C GLU A 208 -4.62 32.34 -2.19
N GLY A 209 -5.05 31.08 -2.34
CA GLY A 209 -5.06 30.09 -1.28
C GLY A 209 -4.04 28.99 -1.55
N TRP A 210 -3.50 28.41 -0.47
CA TRP A 210 -2.60 27.27 -0.57
C TRP A 210 -2.73 26.37 0.67
N ILE A 211 -2.17 25.18 0.58
CA ILE A 211 -2.04 24.22 1.66
C ILE A 211 -0.58 24.17 2.10
N GLU A 212 -0.33 24.53 3.36
CA GLU A 212 0.93 24.21 4.02
C GLU A 212 0.88 22.77 4.52
N VAL A 213 1.89 21.99 4.18
CA VAL A 213 2.08 20.61 4.64
C VAL A 213 3.32 20.57 5.51
N HIS A 214 3.16 20.15 6.76
CA HIS A 214 4.28 19.96 7.69
C HIS A 214 4.37 18.47 8.08
N PRO A 215 5.29 17.71 7.48
CA PRO A 215 5.58 16.35 7.89
C PRO A 215 6.18 16.31 9.29
N ASP A 216 5.76 15.34 10.10
CA ASP A 216 6.33 15.01 11.39
C ASP A 216 6.72 13.53 11.39
N LEU A 217 8.03 13.30 11.54
CA LEU A 217 8.70 12.00 11.50
C LEU A 217 9.09 11.51 12.90
N SER A 218 8.68 12.18 13.97
CA SER A 218 9.08 11.86 15.36
C SER A 218 8.71 10.43 15.79
N HIS A 219 7.70 9.84 15.15
CA HIS A 219 7.24 8.47 15.38
C HIS A 219 7.57 7.53 14.22
N TYR A 220 8.46 7.95 13.33
CA TYR A 220 8.83 7.23 12.12
C TYR A 220 10.31 6.83 12.11
N ILE A 221 10.55 5.55 11.88
CA ILE A 221 11.88 4.97 11.75
C ILE A 221 12.19 4.82 10.26
N LYS A 222 13.08 5.69 9.77
CA LYS A 222 13.61 5.60 8.41
C LYS A 222 14.50 4.37 8.26
N LEU A 223 14.27 3.56 7.23
CA LEU A 223 15.12 2.41 6.91
C LEU A 223 16.35 2.84 6.11
N LYS A 224 17.49 2.15 6.29
CA LYS A 224 18.78 2.51 5.65
C LYS A 224 18.71 2.62 4.12
N ASN A 225 17.85 1.82 3.48
CA ASN A 225 17.75 1.72 2.02
C ASN A 225 16.48 2.38 1.47
N GLU A 226 15.76 3.14 2.29
CA GLU A 226 14.56 3.82 1.84
C GLU A 226 14.90 5.04 1.00
N ALA A 227 14.46 5.02 -0.26
CA ALA A 227 14.50 6.19 -1.13
C ALA A 227 13.74 7.33 -0.43
N GLN A 228 14.44 8.42 -0.17
CA GLN A 228 13.92 9.51 0.62
C GLN A 228 12.96 10.33 -0.24
N ASP A 229 11.65 10.11 -0.09
CA ASP A 229 10.67 10.99 -0.72
C ASP A 229 10.85 12.40 -0.15
N THR A 230 11.24 13.35 -1.00
CA THR A 230 11.52 14.75 -0.64
C THR A 230 10.36 15.37 0.15
N PHE A 231 9.13 14.93 -0.15
CA PHE A 231 7.90 15.36 0.53
C PHE A 231 7.94 15.18 2.04
N ASN A 232 8.56 14.10 2.53
CA ASN A 232 8.52 13.74 3.94
C ASN A 232 9.59 14.46 4.78
N ASN A 233 10.56 15.14 4.15
CA ASN A 233 11.72 15.68 4.87
C ASN A 233 11.66 17.17 5.12
N ALA A 234 10.74 17.89 4.46
CA ALA A 234 10.65 19.33 4.58
C ALA A 234 9.19 19.78 4.42
N PRO A 235 8.81 20.88 5.10
CA PRO A 235 7.52 21.52 4.85
C PRO A 235 7.32 21.86 3.38
N GLN A 236 6.10 21.68 2.89
CA GLN A 236 5.70 21.96 1.52
C GLN A 236 4.58 22.99 1.48
N GLN A 237 4.52 23.72 0.37
CA GLN A 237 3.35 24.50 -0.03
C GLN A 237 2.80 23.87 -1.29
N CYS A 238 1.50 23.60 -1.30
CA CYS A 238 0.77 22.99 -2.41
C CYS A 238 -0.45 23.87 -2.74
N GLY A 239 -0.81 23.99 -4.02
CA GLY A 239 -1.96 24.79 -4.43
C GLY A 239 -3.29 24.23 -3.93
N SER A 240 -3.48 22.90 -3.98
CA SER A 240 -4.75 22.29 -3.59
C SER A 240 -4.63 20.81 -3.21
N ILE A 241 -5.74 20.26 -2.70
CA ILE A 241 -5.96 18.81 -2.58
C ILE A 241 -7.18 18.46 -3.43
N SER A 242 -7.11 17.38 -4.20
CA SER A 242 -8.24 16.88 -4.99
C SER A 242 -8.33 15.36 -4.97
N LYS A 243 -9.51 14.84 -5.31
CA LYS A 243 -9.70 13.41 -5.56
C LYS A 243 -9.28 13.09 -6.99
N ASP A 244 -8.31 12.21 -7.11
CA ASP A 244 -8.00 11.50 -8.34
C ASP A 244 -8.75 10.17 -8.33
N ASN A 245 -9.93 10.15 -8.96
CA ASN A 245 -10.77 8.96 -9.02
C ASN A 245 -10.20 7.88 -9.95
N ASP A 246 -9.40 8.27 -10.94
CA ASP A 246 -8.82 7.34 -11.92
C ASP A 246 -7.72 6.51 -11.26
N HIS A 247 -6.91 7.15 -10.42
CA HIS A 247 -5.85 6.48 -9.66
C HIS A 247 -6.30 6.08 -8.25
N GLY A 248 -7.43 6.59 -7.76
CA GLY A 248 -8.02 6.23 -6.46
C GLY A 248 -7.26 6.80 -5.27
N TYR A 249 -6.81 8.06 -5.36
CA TYR A 249 -6.07 8.76 -4.31
C TYR A 249 -6.56 10.20 -4.11
N TYR A 250 -6.43 10.69 -2.88
CA TYR A 250 -6.32 12.11 -2.62
C TYR A 250 -4.92 12.56 -3.02
N VAL A 251 -4.85 13.60 -3.84
CA VAL A 251 -3.60 14.11 -4.40
C VAL A 251 -3.45 15.57 -4.00
N LEU A 252 -2.31 15.89 -3.40
CA LEU A 252 -1.83 17.26 -3.26
C LEU A 252 -1.26 17.71 -4.61
N LYS A 253 -1.69 18.86 -5.10
CA LYS A 253 -1.32 19.40 -6.41
C LYS A 253 -0.50 20.67 -6.27
N GLU A 254 0.34 20.92 -7.27
CA GLU A 254 1.14 22.13 -7.42
C GLU A 254 2.03 22.37 -6.19
N CYS A 255 2.71 21.31 -5.74
CA CYS A 255 3.61 21.43 -4.61
C CYS A 255 4.99 21.94 -5.04
N ARG A 256 5.66 22.66 -4.14
CA ARG A 256 6.95 23.29 -4.42
C ARG A 256 8.01 22.32 -4.95
N THR A 257 8.07 21.09 -4.43
CA THR A 257 9.13 20.12 -4.81
C THR A 257 8.70 19.07 -5.82
N ASN A 258 7.41 18.81 -6.02
CA ASN A 258 6.86 18.01 -7.13
C ASN A 258 5.47 18.51 -7.49
N TRP A 259 5.08 18.32 -8.74
CA TRP A 259 3.77 18.73 -9.22
C TRP A 259 2.61 18.03 -8.49
N GLU A 260 2.75 16.75 -8.15
CA GLU A 260 1.70 15.99 -7.47
C GLU A 260 2.26 15.02 -6.41
N TYR A 261 1.53 14.89 -5.31
CA TYR A 261 1.82 13.92 -4.25
C TYR A 261 0.58 13.14 -3.84
N GLN A 262 0.68 11.81 -3.86
CA GLN A 262 -0.37 10.93 -3.35
C GLN A 262 -0.39 10.98 -1.83
N LEU A 263 -1.47 11.54 -1.27
CA LEU A 263 -1.62 11.74 0.17
C LEU A 263 -2.22 10.48 0.84
N LEU A 264 -3.41 10.09 0.41
CA LEU A 264 -4.19 8.99 0.99
C LEU A 264 -4.97 8.25 -0.11
N PRO A 265 -5.21 6.92 0.01
CA PRO A 265 -6.12 6.24 -0.90
C PRO A 265 -7.56 6.74 -0.69
N ILE A 266 -8.34 6.82 -1.77
CA ILE A 266 -9.79 7.01 -1.68
C ILE A 266 -10.39 5.68 -1.22
N PRO A 267 -11.15 5.64 -0.12
CA PRO A 267 -11.82 4.42 0.28
C PRO A 267 -12.78 4.01 -0.84
N ASN A 268 -12.75 2.73 -1.22
CA ASN A 268 -13.71 2.23 -2.20
C ASN A 268 -15.10 2.46 -1.61
N SER A 269 -15.91 3.27 -2.28
CA SER A 269 -17.35 3.18 -2.10
C SER A 269 -17.75 1.83 -2.69
N ASP A 270 -17.72 0.80 -1.87
CA ASP A 270 -18.59 -0.35 -2.08
C ASP A 270 -20.00 0.25 -2.07
N LYS A 271 -20.51 0.60 -3.26
CA LYS A 271 -21.94 0.74 -3.46
C LYS A 271 -22.49 -0.64 -3.10
N GLY A 272 -23.07 -0.71 -1.90
CA GLY A 272 -23.82 -1.87 -1.44
C GLY A 272 -24.94 -2.22 -2.41
#